data_AF-A0A2V8K7X4-F1
#
_entry.id   AF-A0A2V8K7X4-F1
#
_cell.length_a   1.000
_cell.length_b   1.000
_cell.length_c   1.000
_cell.angle_alpha   90.00
_cell.angle_beta   90.00
_cell.angle_gamma   90.00
#
_symmetry.space_group_name_H-M   'P 1'
#
loop_
_entity.id
_entity.type
_entity.pdbx_description
1 polymer ?
#
loop_
_entity_poly.entity_id
_entity_poly.type
_entity_poly.pdbx_seq_one_letter_code
_entity_poly.pdbx_strand_id
1 'polypeptide(L)'
;MAPAKCYPNFPIYTLAFVSATFFLHRDGLQQMGLGSHGFTPTLRCIWRPALAAIAVLVMIGWITGALTEVQLTQSSLSGFGRYLAWCAFQQFGLQSFFSNRLAASVENPRHTAWISAAIFAAFHLPNPVLIPVTLFGGYFFTRLFLRGRNILPLAFAQALVGILLSVALPVGWHHGLRVGPGYYWK
;
A
#
# COMPACT_ATOMS: atom_id res chain seq x y z
N MET A 1 14.77 8.28 28.77
CA MET A 1 13.74 7.74 27.86
C MET A 1 12.93 6.71 28.64
N ALA A 2 11.63 6.94 28.84
CA ALA A 2 10.78 5.90 29.40
C ALA A 2 10.69 4.74 28.40
N PRO A 3 10.79 3.47 28.83
CA PRO A 3 10.65 2.33 27.93
C PRO A 3 9.28 2.39 27.27
N ALA A 4 9.24 2.18 25.95
CA ALA A 4 7.97 2.07 25.22
C ALA A 4 7.15 0.96 25.90
N LYS A 5 5.98 1.30 26.44
CA LYS A 5 5.04 0.30 26.98
C LYS A 5 4.63 -0.59 25.80
N CYS A 6 5.17 -1.80 25.77
CA CYS A 6 4.73 -2.81 24.82
C CYS A 6 3.36 -3.29 25.30
N TYR A 7 2.31 -3.10 24.49
CA TYR A 7 0.98 -3.64 24.77
C TYR A 7 0.84 -4.96 23.98
N PRO A 8 1.30 -6.10 24.53
CA PRO A 8 1.40 -7.35 23.77
C PRO A 8 0.05 -7.82 23.20
N ASN A 9 -1.06 -7.43 23.85
CA ASN A 9 -2.40 -7.82 23.45
C ASN A 9 -3.01 -6.88 22.39
N PHE A 10 -2.43 -5.71 22.13
CA PHE A 10 -3.00 -4.73 21.20
C PHE A 10 -3.16 -5.28 19.76
N PRO A 11 -2.18 -5.99 19.18
CA PRO A 11 -2.36 -6.63 17.87
C PRO A 11 -3.47 -7.69 17.87
N ILE A 12 -3.60 -8.44 18.97
CA ILE A 12 -4.64 -9.47 19.13
C ILE A 12 -6.02 -8.83 19.11
N TYR A 13 -6.23 -7.76 19.87
CA TYR A 13 -7.51 -7.04 19.89
C TYR A 13 -7.83 -6.38 18.55
N THR A 14 -6.82 -5.83 17.87
CA THR A 14 -7.00 -5.23 16.55
C THR A 14 -7.40 -6.27 15.52
N LEU A 15 -6.73 -7.42 15.53
CA LEU A 15 -7.06 -8.54 14.64
C LEU A 15 -8.46 -9.08 14.94
N ALA A 16 -8.78 -9.31 16.21
CA ALA A 16 -10.10 -9.78 16.63
C ALA A 16 -11.21 -8.81 16.21
N PHE A 17 -10.98 -7.51 16.39
CA PHE A 17 -11.91 -6.47 15.95
C PHE A 17 -12.12 -6.52 14.43
N VAL A 18 -11.04 -6.49 13.64
CA VAL A 18 -11.09 -6.53 12.17
C VAL A 18 -11.80 -7.81 11.69
N SER A 19 -11.44 -8.97 12.24
CA SER A 19 -12.09 -10.24 11.93
C SER A 19 -13.58 -10.23 12.28
N ALA A 20 -13.95 -9.74 13.47
CA ALA A 20 -15.35 -9.64 13.87
C ALA A 20 -16.17 -8.80 12.90
N THR A 21 -15.63 -7.69 12.36
CA THR A 21 -16.39 -6.89 11.39
C THR A 21 -16.64 -7.63 10.09
N PHE A 22 -15.68 -8.42 9.60
CA PHE A 22 -15.88 -9.23 8.40
C PHE A 22 -17.02 -10.25 8.59
N PHE A 23 -17.07 -10.91 9.76
CA PHE A 23 -18.14 -11.85 10.09
C PHE A 23 -19.50 -11.16 10.26
N LEU A 24 -19.55 -10.03 10.99
CA LEU A 24 -20.79 -9.28 11.22
C LEU A 24 -21.40 -8.74 9.93
N HIS A 25 -20.58 -8.31 8.97
CA HIS A 25 -21.03 -7.80 7.68
C HIS A 25 -21.16 -8.87 6.60
N ARG A 26 -20.83 -10.13 6.92
CA ARG A 26 -20.88 -11.28 6.00
C ARG A 26 -20.10 -11.03 4.70
N ASP A 27 -18.94 -10.40 4.84
CA ASP A 27 -18.09 -10.07 3.70
C ASP A 27 -17.62 -11.36 3.01
N GLY A 28 -17.91 -11.51 1.73
CA GLY A 28 -17.45 -12.64 0.92
C GLY A 28 -16.02 -12.44 0.39
N LEU A 29 -15.34 -13.53 -0.01
CA LEU A 29 -13.98 -13.47 -0.56
C LEU A 29 -13.88 -12.48 -1.73
N GLN A 30 -14.87 -12.46 -2.63
CA GLN A 30 -14.92 -11.52 -3.74
C GLN A 30 -15.04 -10.06 -3.26
N GLN A 31 -15.83 -9.77 -2.22
CA GLN A 31 -15.96 -8.41 -1.68
C GLN A 31 -14.67 -7.95 -1.00
N MET A 32 -13.94 -8.88 -0.38
CA MET A 32 -12.59 -8.65 0.13
C MET A 32 -11.54 -8.54 -0.99
N GLY A 33 -11.92 -8.79 -2.24
CA GLY A 33 -11.03 -8.79 -3.40
C GLY A 33 -10.02 -9.94 -3.43
N LEU A 34 -10.38 -11.06 -2.80
CA LEU A 34 -9.65 -12.31 -2.80
C LEU A 34 -10.19 -13.23 -3.91
N GLY A 35 -9.29 -13.92 -4.61
CA GLY A 35 -9.60 -14.80 -5.73
C GLY A 35 -9.18 -14.22 -7.09
N SER A 36 -9.64 -14.86 -8.17
CA SER A 36 -9.29 -14.50 -9.55
C SER A 36 -10.27 -13.49 -10.18
N HIS A 37 -11.45 -13.30 -9.58
CA HIS A 37 -12.45 -12.38 -10.11
C HIS A 37 -11.88 -10.96 -10.23
N GLY A 38 -12.04 -10.36 -11.40
CA GLY A 38 -11.60 -9.00 -11.67
C GLY A 38 -10.08 -8.78 -11.68
N PHE A 39 -9.27 -9.84 -11.61
CA PHE A 39 -7.81 -9.75 -11.73
C PHE A 39 -7.40 -9.09 -13.04
N THR A 40 -7.81 -9.64 -14.18
CA THR A 40 -7.42 -9.15 -15.51
C THR A 40 -7.94 -7.75 -15.80
N PRO A 41 -9.23 -7.40 -15.54
CA PRO A 41 -9.70 -6.02 -15.67
C PRO A 41 -8.93 -5.03 -14.79
N THR A 42 -8.69 -5.36 -13.53
CA THR A 42 -7.93 -4.49 -12.61
C THR A 42 -6.50 -4.30 -13.10
N LEU A 43 -5.84 -5.37 -13.53
CA LEU A 43 -4.50 -5.33 -14.13
C LEU A 43 -4.46 -4.42 -15.37
N ARG A 44 -5.43 -4.55 -16.27
CA ARG A 44 -5.57 -3.71 -17.48
C ARG A 44 -5.81 -2.23 -17.17
N CYS A 45 -6.43 -1.91 -16.04
CA CYS A 45 -6.61 -0.52 -15.63
C CYS A 45 -5.37 0.04 -14.93
N ILE A 46 -4.66 -0.75 -14.11
CA ILE A 46 -3.55 -0.25 -13.29
C ILE A 46 -2.22 -0.18 -14.03
N TRP A 47 -1.99 -1.00 -15.07
CA TRP A 47 -0.66 -1.07 -15.68
C TRP A 47 -0.20 0.27 -16.28
N ARG A 48 -1.10 1.07 -16.89
CA ARG A 48 -0.72 2.38 -17.48
C ARG A 48 -0.23 3.38 -16.42
N PRO A 49 -1.00 3.69 -15.36
CA PRO A 49 -0.50 4.58 -14.31
C PRO A 49 0.70 4.00 -13.56
N ALA A 50 0.76 2.67 -13.36
CA ALA A 50 1.92 2.03 -12.75
C ALA A 50 3.18 2.19 -13.61
N LEU A 51 3.10 1.94 -14.92
CA LEU A 51 4.23 2.12 -15.83
C LEU A 51 4.66 3.58 -15.93
N ALA A 52 3.72 4.54 -15.90
CA ALA A 52 4.07 5.95 -15.89
C ALA A 52 4.88 6.31 -14.62
N ALA A 53 4.42 5.85 -13.44
CA ALA A 53 5.15 6.05 -12.18
C ALA A 53 6.53 5.37 -12.20
N ILE A 54 6.60 4.12 -12.70
CA ILE A 54 7.84 3.37 -12.86
C ILE A 54 8.81 4.14 -13.78
N ALA A 55 8.35 4.62 -14.93
CA ALA A 55 9.18 5.34 -15.89
C ALA A 55 9.77 6.63 -15.29
N VAL A 56 8.95 7.39 -14.54
CA VAL A 56 9.41 8.59 -13.82
C VAL A 56 10.48 8.24 -12.79
N LEU A 57 10.25 7.22 -11.95
CA LEU A 57 11.21 6.80 -10.93
C LEU A 57 12.50 6.25 -11.53
N VAL A 58 12.40 5.47 -12.62
CA VAL A 58 13.56 4.99 -13.36
C VAL A 58 14.36 6.15 -13.94
N MET A 59 13.71 7.15 -14.55
CA MET A 59 14.41 8.35 -15.04
C MET A 59 15.13 9.09 -13.91
N ILE A 60 14.48 9.30 -12.77
CA ILE A 60 15.10 9.95 -11.60
C ILE A 60 16.33 9.15 -11.13
N GLY A 61 16.17 7.83 -10.99
CA GLY A 61 17.26 6.94 -10.57
C GLY A 61 18.42 6.88 -11.57
N TRP A 62 18.15 7.03 -12.87
CA TRP A 62 19.17 7.14 -13.92
C TRP A 62 19.93 8.46 -13.83
N ILE A 63 19.22 9.59 -13.73
CA ILE A 63 19.82 10.94 -13.68
C ILE A 63 20.67 11.11 -12.42
N THR A 64 20.24 10.53 -11.30
CA THR A 64 20.95 10.60 -10.01
C THR A 64 22.06 9.56 -9.87
N GLY A 65 22.20 8.62 -10.80
CA GLY A 65 23.11 7.49 -10.69
C GLY A 65 22.68 6.42 -9.68
N ALA A 66 21.55 6.58 -8.99
CA ALA A 66 21.13 5.65 -7.94
C ALA A 66 20.88 4.21 -8.43
N LEU A 67 20.60 4.04 -9.73
CA LEU A 67 20.39 2.72 -10.33
C LEU A 67 21.66 1.98 -10.72
N THR A 68 22.83 2.64 -10.79
CA THR A 68 24.09 1.97 -11.18
C THR A 68 24.60 1.03 -10.09
N GLU A 69 24.22 1.27 -8.84
CA GLU A 69 24.62 0.49 -7.67
C GLU A 69 23.67 -0.69 -7.36
N VAL A 70 22.58 -0.85 -8.13
CA VAL A 70 21.57 -1.88 -7.86
C VAL A 70 22.05 -3.24 -8.37
N GLN A 71 22.26 -4.18 -7.44
CA GLN A 71 22.58 -5.57 -7.76
C GLN A 71 21.35 -6.48 -7.59
N LEU A 72 21.01 -7.21 -8.64
CA LEU A 72 19.95 -8.23 -8.60
C LEU A 72 20.54 -9.55 -8.10
N THR A 73 20.19 -9.92 -6.88
CA THR A 73 20.67 -11.14 -6.22
C THR A 73 19.49 -11.99 -5.74
N GLN A 74 19.76 -13.21 -5.28
CA GLN A 74 18.74 -14.06 -4.65
C GLN A 74 18.13 -13.42 -3.40
N SER A 75 18.92 -12.64 -2.64
CA SER A 75 18.39 -11.91 -1.50
C SER A 75 17.41 -10.81 -1.96
N SER A 76 17.65 -10.18 -3.11
CA SER A 76 16.73 -9.22 -3.74
C SER A 76 15.38 -9.85 -4.07
N LEU A 77 15.35 -11.08 -4.60
CA LEU A 77 14.09 -11.80 -4.89
C LEU A 77 13.32 -12.14 -3.60
N SER A 78 14.02 -12.64 -2.58
CA SER A 78 13.39 -12.91 -1.27
C SER A 78 12.88 -11.63 -0.61
N GLY A 79 13.60 -10.52 -0.77
CA GLY A 79 13.20 -9.19 -0.32
C GLY A 79 11.96 -8.69 -1.04
N PHE A 80 11.89 -8.87 -2.37
CA PHE A 80 10.71 -8.57 -3.17
C PHE A 80 9.49 -9.36 -2.68
N GLY A 81 9.63 -10.67 -2.46
CA GLY A 81 8.52 -11.50 -1.97
C GLY A 81 7.99 -11.04 -0.61
N ARG A 82 8.88 -10.73 0.33
CA ARG A 82 8.51 -10.17 1.65
C ARG A 82 7.83 -8.82 1.52
N TYR A 83 8.35 -7.95 0.66
CA TYR A 83 7.77 -6.62 0.43
C TYR A 83 6.43 -6.68 -0.28
N LEU A 84 6.24 -7.61 -1.22
CA LEU A 84 4.96 -7.87 -1.86
C LEU A 84 3.93 -8.37 -0.85
N ALA A 85 4.30 -9.28 0.05
CA ALA A 85 3.42 -9.72 1.14
C ALA A 85 3.03 -8.55 2.07
N TRP A 86 3.98 -7.67 2.37
CA TRP A 86 3.71 -6.44 3.13
C TRP A 86 2.75 -5.48 2.39
N CYS A 87 2.94 -5.30 1.09
CA CYS A 87 2.02 -4.49 0.26
C CYS A 87 0.63 -5.14 0.17
N ALA A 88 0.55 -6.46 0.06
CA ALA A 88 -0.71 -7.19 0.06
C ALA A 88 -1.45 -7.04 1.39
N PHE A 89 -0.74 -7.08 2.52
CA PHE A 89 -1.31 -6.79 3.84
C PHE A 89 -1.88 -5.36 3.91
N GLN A 90 -1.12 -4.37 3.43
CA GLN A 90 -1.60 -2.98 3.35
C GLN A 90 -2.83 -2.82 2.44
N GLN A 91 -2.84 -3.47 1.26
CA GLN A 91 -3.99 -3.46 0.36
C GLN A 91 -5.20 -4.15 0.97
N PHE A 92 -5.00 -5.23 1.73
CA PHE A 92 -6.10 -5.88 2.45
C PHE A 92 -6.70 -4.95 3.51
N GLY A 93 -5.86 -4.31 4.33
CA GLY A 93 -6.33 -3.33 5.32
C GLY A 93 -7.03 -2.14 4.69
N LEU A 94 -6.43 -1.54 3.66
CA LEU A 94 -7.02 -0.37 3.00
C LEU A 94 -8.30 -0.73 2.23
N GLN A 95 -8.26 -1.76 1.40
CA GLN A 95 -9.31 -2.05 0.44
C GLN A 95 -10.38 -2.96 1.00
N SER A 96 -9.98 -4.12 1.51
CA SER A 96 -10.89 -5.15 2.00
C SER A 96 -11.59 -4.69 3.28
N PHE A 97 -10.89 -3.94 4.14
CA PHE A 97 -11.46 -3.38 5.37
C PHE A 97 -11.96 -1.93 5.19
N PHE A 98 -11.07 -0.92 5.18
CA PHE A 98 -11.50 0.49 5.24
C PHE A 98 -12.41 0.90 4.07
N SER A 99 -12.01 0.65 2.83
CA SER A 99 -12.79 1.06 1.65
C SER A 99 -14.15 0.38 1.58
N ASN A 100 -14.27 -0.88 2.01
CA ASN A 100 -15.57 -1.57 2.08
C ASN A 100 -16.49 -0.97 3.13
N ARG A 101 -15.97 -0.72 4.34
CA ARG A 101 -16.74 -0.08 5.41
C ARG A 101 -17.17 1.34 5.01
N LEU A 102 -16.27 2.11 4.42
CA LEU A 102 -16.57 3.45 3.92
C LEU A 102 -17.58 3.42 2.77
N ALA A 103 -17.49 2.49 1.82
CA ALA A 103 -18.44 2.36 0.73
C ALA A 103 -19.86 1.99 1.22
N ALA A 104 -19.97 1.33 2.36
CA ALA A 104 -21.27 1.03 2.98
C ALA A 104 -21.92 2.27 3.62
N SER A 105 -21.14 3.30 3.97
CA SER A 105 -21.63 4.53 4.61
C SER A 105 -21.57 5.77 3.73
N VAL A 106 -20.85 5.72 2.61
CA VAL A 106 -20.62 6.83 1.69
C VAL A 106 -21.04 6.41 0.29
N GLU A 107 -22.13 6.99 -0.20
CA GLU A 107 -22.73 6.63 -1.49
C GLU A 107 -21.81 6.92 -2.70
N ASN A 108 -21.02 8.00 -2.62
CA ASN A 108 -20.19 8.44 -3.73
C ASN A 108 -18.82 7.72 -3.73
N PRO A 109 -18.50 6.88 -4.74
CA PRO A 109 -17.24 6.13 -4.79
C PRO A 109 -15.99 7.01 -4.87
N ARG A 110 -16.13 8.26 -5.33
CA ARG A 110 -15.03 9.24 -5.33
C ARG A 110 -14.74 9.74 -3.92
N HIS A 111 -15.76 9.98 -3.11
CA HIS A 111 -15.59 10.38 -1.71
C HIS A 111 -15.00 9.24 -0.90
N THR A 112 -15.52 8.01 -1.06
CA THR A 112 -14.92 6.80 -0.47
C THR A 112 -13.42 6.72 -0.78
N ALA A 113 -13.04 6.90 -2.05
CA ALA A 113 -11.64 6.83 -2.45
C ALA A 113 -10.76 7.91 -1.82
N TRP A 114 -11.24 9.16 -1.72
CA TRP A 114 -10.47 10.22 -1.07
C TRP A 114 -10.33 10.02 0.44
N ILE A 115 -11.38 9.53 1.11
CA ILE A 115 -11.33 9.24 2.54
C ILE A 115 -10.39 8.06 2.80
N SER A 116 -10.50 6.97 2.04
CA SER A 116 -9.55 5.83 2.12
C SER A 116 -8.11 6.28 1.88
N ALA A 117 -7.88 7.12 0.86
CA ALA A 117 -6.57 7.69 0.56
C ALA A 117 -6.00 8.51 1.71
N ALA A 118 -6.83 9.36 2.34
CA ALA A 118 -6.41 10.16 3.49
C ALA A 118 -6.02 9.29 4.69
N ILE A 119 -6.80 8.23 4.98
CA ILE A 119 -6.47 7.25 6.02
C ILE A 119 -5.13 6.57 5.69
N PHE A 120 -4.93 6.14 4.45
CA PHE A 120 -3.70 5.49 4.03
C PHE A 120 -2.49 6.43 4.17
N ALA A 121 -2.62 7.68 3.74
CA ALA A 121 -1.58 8.69 3.90
C ALA A 121 -1.27 8.99 5.36
N ALA A 122 -2.29 9.02 6.23
CA ALA A 122 -2.11 9.21 7.66
C ALA A 122 -1.26 8.09 8.29
N PHE A 123 -1.44 6.83 7.87
CA PHE A 123 -0.57 5.73 8.32
C PHE A 123 0.89 5.85 7.88
N HIS A 124 1.17 6.71 6.90
CA HIS A 124 2.52 6.96 6.40
C HIS A 124 3.17 8.22 6.97
N LEU A 125 2.48 8.94 7.88
CA LEU A 125 3.10 10.00 8.65
C LEU A 125 4.31 9.47 9.44
N PRO A 126 5.38 10.27 9.60
CA PRO A 126 5.58 11.63 9.10
C PRO A 126 6.34 11.69 7.76
N ASN A 127 6.39 10.60 6.99
CA ASN A 127 7.30 10.47 5.86
C ASN A 127 6.87 11.36 4.65
N PRO A 128 7.63 12.43 4.32
CA PRO A 128 7.20 13.44 3.34
C PRO A 128 7.15 12.90 1.90
N VAL A 129 7.85 11.81 1.62
CA VAL A 129 7.78 11.13 0.32
C VAL A 129 6.57 10.20 0.28
N LEU A 130 6.35 9.41 1.33
CA LEU A 130 5.27 8.41 1.33
C LEU A 130 3.89 9.04 1.45
N ILE A 131 3.71 10.14 2.19
CA ILE A 131 2.40 10.81 2.35
C ILE A 131 1.76 11.15 0.98
N PRO A 132 2.39 11.93 0.07
CA PRO A 132 1.77 12.24 -1.22
C PRO A 132 1.61 11.00 -2.09
N VAL A 133 2.62 10.10 -2.13
CA VAL A 133 2.55 8.86 -2.92
C VAL A 133 1.36 8.00 -2.50
N THR A 134 1.14 7.85 -1.20
CA THR A 134 0.08 7.01 -0.63
C THR A 134 -1.28 7.69 -0.68
N LEU A 135 -1.34 9.02 -0.63
CA LEU A 135 -2.57 9.76 -0.90
C LEU A 135 -3.05 9.53 -2.34
N PHE A 136 -2.22 9.83 -3.34
CA PHE A 136 -2.62 9.66 -4.74
C PHE A 136 -2.78 8.18 -5.11
N GLY A 137 -1.83 7.34 -4.71
CA GLY A 137 -1.88 5.89 -4.92
C GLY A 137 -3.10 5.26 -4.26
N GLY A 138 -3.38 5.60 -3.01
CA GLY A 138 -4.56 5.14 -2.26
C GLY A 138 -5.86 5.52 -2.95
N TYR A 139 -5.95 6.74 -3.51
CA TYR A 139 -7.12 7.16 -4.28
C TYR A 139 -7.31 6.30 -5.53
N PHE A 140 -6.26 6.15 -6.36
CA PHE A 140 -6.35 5.34 -7.59
C PHE A 140 -6.64 3.88 -7.29
N PHE A 141 -5.92 3.28 -6.35
CA PHE A 141 -6.13 1.89 -5.94
C PHE A 141 -7.54 1.65 -5.42
N THR A 142 -8.07 2.55 -4.59
CA THR A 142 -9.45 2.41 -4.09
C THR A 142 -10.47 2.52 -5.22
N ARG A 143 -10.29 3.46 -6.17
CA ARG A 143 -11.18 3.59 -7.34
C ARG A 143 -11.17 2.36 -8.24
N LEU A 144 -10.03 1.67 -8.36
CA LEU A 144 -9.92 0.43 -9.12
C LEU A 144 -10.49 -0.74 -8.34
N PHE A 145 -10.19 -0.84 -7.05
CA PHE A 145 -10.72 -1.88 -6.17
C PHE A 145 -12.25 -1.87 -6.13
N LEU A 146 -12.90 -0.72 -5.95
CA LEU A 146 -14.35 -0.62 -5.90
C LEU A 146 -15.04 -1.12 -7.19
N ARG A 147 -14.33 -1.13 -8.32
CA ARG A 147 -14.82 -1.64 -9.62
C ARG A 147 -14.45 -3.09 -9.89
N GLY A 148 -13.18 -3.43 -9.68
CA GLY A 148 -12.60 -4.71 -10.07
C GLY A 148 -12.63 -5.76 -8.97
N ARG A 149 -12.67 -5.34 -7.69
CA ARG A 149 -12.67 -6.23 -6.52
C ARG A 149 -11.52 -7.25 -6.58
N ASN A 150 -10.30 -6.77 -6.76
CA ASN A 150 -9.10 -7.60 -6.71
C ASN A 150 -7.91 -6.82 -6.14
N ILE A 151 -7.32 -7.31 -5.06
CA ILE A 151 -6.20 -6.64 -4.39
C ILE A 151 -4.84 -7.01 -4.98
N LEU A 152 -4.72 -8.15 -5.68
CA LEU A 152 -3.43 -8.69 -6.08
C LEU A 152 -2.71 -7.81 -7.14
N PRO A 153 -3.36 -7.33 -8.22
CA PRO A 153 -2.74 -6.39 -9.15
C PRO A 153 -2.34 -5.07 -8.49
N LEU A 154 -3.10 -4.62 -7.48
CA LEU A 154 -2.83 -3.38 -6.75
C LEU A 154 -1.60 -3.54 -5.86
N ALA A 155 -1.52 -4.65 -5.12
CA ALA A 155 -0.37 -4.97 -4.28
C ALA A 155 0.91 -5.14 -5.10
N PHE A 156 0.82 -5.76 -6.28
CA PHE A 156 1.96 -5.91 -7.18
C PHE A 156 2.43 -4.55 -7.74
N ALA A 157 1.51 -3.69 -8.18
CA ALA A 157 1.84 -2.33 -8.61
C ALA A 157 2.47 -1.52 -7.47
N GLN A 158 1.92 -1.61 -6.25
CA GLN A 158 2.49 -0.97 -5.07
C GLN A 158 3.89 -1.48 -4.76
N ALA A 159 4.14 -2.79 -4.84
CA ALA A 159 5.44 -3.37 -4.55
C ALA A 159 6.52 -2.87 -5.52
N LEU A 160 6.22 -2.84 -6.83
CA LEU A 160 7.12 -2.33 -7.85
C LEU A 160 7.45 -0.85 -7.63
N VAL A 161 6.42 -0.01 -7.48
CA VAL A 161 6.60 1.43 -7.26
C VAL A 161 7.32 1.70 -5.93
N GLY A 162 6.99 0.96 -4.88
CA GLY A 162 7.61 1.11 -3.56
C GLY A 162 9.08 0.74 -3.54
N ILE A 163 9.47 -0.35 -4.21
CA ILE A 163 10.89 -0.72 -4.34
C ILE A 163 11.64 0.33 -5.16
N LEU A 164 11.07 0.79 -6.27
CA LEU A 164 11.68 1.86 -7.05
C LEU A 164 11.82 3.16 -6.26
N LEU A 165 10.84 3.54 -5.45
CA LEU A 165 10.96 4.68 -4.53
C LEU A 165 12.12 4.50 -3.56
N SER A 166 12.33 3.27 -3.06
CA SER A 166 13.40 2.98 -2.10
C SER A 166 14.81 3.04 -2.69
N VAL A 167 14.95 2.85 -4.00
CA VAL A 167 16.27 2.83 -4.68
C VAL A 167 16.52 4.07 -5.52
N ALA A 168 15.49 4.68 -6.10
CA ALA A 168 15.63 5.82 -7.01
C ALA A 168 15.70 7.17 -6.29
N LEU A 169 15.17 7.27 -5.07
CA LEU A 169 15.20 8.50 -4.28
C LEU A 169 16.30 8.45 -3.22
N PRO A 170 16.93 9.58 -2.88
CA PRO A 170 17.92 9.63 -1.81
C PRO A 170 17.33 9.18 -0.47
N VAL A 171 18.06 8.32 0.26
CA VAL A 171 17.64 7.81 1.58
C VAL A 171 17.31 8.93 2.56
N GLY A 172 17.99 10.08 2.48
CA GLY A 172 17.71 11.26 3.32
C GLY A 172 16.33 11.88 3.10
N TRP A 173 15.66 11.63 1.96
CA TRP A 173 14.31 12.14 1.71
C TRP A 173 13.26 11.24 2.33
N HIS A 174 13.43 9.93 2.21
CA HIS A 174 12.41 8.95 2.56
C HIS A 174 12.73 8.13 3.81
N HIS A 175 13.89 8.31 4.44
CA HIS A 175 14.32 7.66 5.69
C HIS A 175 14.11 6.15 5.69
N GLY A 176 14.53 5.47 4.62
CA GLY A 176 14.36 4.01 4.48
C GLY A 176 12.90 3.57 4.35
N LEU A 177 12.01 4.46 3.91
CA LEU A 177 10.56 4.24 3.83
C LEU A 177 9.93 3.95 5.21
N ARG A 178 10.59 4.37 6.29
CA ARG A 178 10.07 4.24 7.66
C ARG A 178 8.85 5.15 7.84
N VAL A 179 7.96 4.73 8.74
CA VAL A 179 6.72 5.44 9.11
C VAL A 179 6.55 5.39 10.63
N GLY A 180 5.66 6.22 11.17
CA GLY A 180 5.41 6.32 12.60
C GLY A 180 6.66 6.78 13.38
N PRO A 181 6.76 6.44 14.68
CA PRO A 181 7.92 6.81 15.51
C PRO A 181 9.26 6.32 14.95
N GLY A 182 9.24 5.21 14.21
CA GLY A 182 10.42 4.63 13.55
C GLY A 182 11.07 5.55 12.53
N TYR A 183 10.33 6.51 11.97
CA TYR A 183 10.88 7.52 11.07
C TYR A 183 12.00 8.36 11.71
N TYR A 184 11.91 8.62 13.02
CA TYR A 184 12.87 9.44 13.75
C TYR A 184 14.01 8.63 14.39
N TRP A 185 13.97 7.30 14.30
CA TRP A 185 15.07 6.46 14.78
C TRP A 185 16.19 6.48 13.76
N LYS A 186 17.44 6.59 14.24
CA LYS A 186 18.65 6.46 13.42
C LYS A 186 18.89 4.97 13.18
#